data_AF-F2WZN3-F1
#
_entry.id   AF-F2WZN3-F1
#
_cell.length_a   1.000
_cell.length_b   1.000
_cell.length_c   1.000
_cell.angle_alpha   90.00
_cell.angle_beta   90.00
_cell.angle_gamma   90.00
#
_symmetry.space_group_name_H-M   'P 1'
#
loop_
_entity.id
_entity.type
_entity.pdbx_description
1 polymer ?
#
loop_
_entity_poly.entity_id
_entity_poly.type
_entity_poly.pdbx_seq_one_letter_code
_entity_poly.pdbx_strand_id
1 'polypeptide(L)'
;IPPIVLRACAPELAPVLTNLFRLSYSSGVVPKSWKTASVHPIPKKGDRSDPSNYRPIAITSLFSTIMESIINSQLLRYLEEHQLISDRQYGFRRGRSAGDLLAYLTHRWAEAVESKGEALAVSLDIAKAFDRVWHKALLAKLPSYGLSENLCTWITSFLADRSIKVVVDGSCSDFKSINA
;
A
#
# COMPACT_ATOMS: atom_id res chain seq x y z
N ILE A 1 15.66 8.76 -11.18
CA ILE A 1 16.13 7.72 -12.12
C ILE A 1 14.90 7.15 -12.81
N PRO A 2 14.78 7.29 -14.13
CA PRO A 2 13.69 6.68 -14.89
C PRO A 2 13.67 5.16 -14.74
N PRO A 3 12.49 4.50 -14.72
CA PRO A 3 12.40 3.05 -14.61
C PRO A 3 13.17 2.28 -15.69
N ILE A 4 13.25 2.84 -16.91
CA ILE A 4 14.01 2.25 -18.02
C ILE A 4 15.51 2.11 -17.70
N VAL A 5 16.08 3.06 -16.96
CA VAL A 5 17.50 3.01 -16.57
C VAL A 5 17.74 1.88 -15.59
N LEU A 6 16.85 1.69 -14.61
CA LEU A 6 16.96 0.55 -13.69
C LEU A 6 16.83 -0.79 -14.38
N ARG A 7 15.99 -0.88 -15.42
CA ARG A 7 15.83 -2.11 -16.19
C ARG A 7 17.04 -2.39 -17.08
N ALA A 8 17.56 -1.37 -17.75
CA ALA A 8 18.69 -1.50 -18.67
C ALA A 8 20.01 -1.81 -17.92
N CYS A 9 20.22 -1.19 -16.76
CA CYS A 9 21.41 -1.37 -15.93
C CYS A 9 21.15 -2.32 -14.74
N ALA A 10 20.19 -3.23 -14.86
CA ALA A 10 19.82 -4.13 -13.77
C ALA A 10 20.98 -5.02 -13.30
N PRO A 11 21.81 -5.61 -14.19
CA PRO A 11 22.94 -6.45 -13.78
C PRO A 11 23.95 -5.71 -12.89
N GLU A 12 24.22 -4.44 -13.18
CA GLU A 12 25.18 -3.60 -12.47
C GLU A 12 24.59 -3.01 -11.18
N LEU A 13 23.31 -2.62 -11.22
CA LEU A 13 22.65 -1.98 -10.08
C LEU A 13 22.15 -2.98 -9.05
N ALA A 14 21.77 -4.20 -9.43
CA ALA A 14 21.19 -5.18 -8.51
C ALA A 14 22.10 -5.52 -7.31
N PRO A 15 23.43 -5.75 -7.46
CA PRO A 15 24.30 -5.98 -6.31
C PRO A 15 24.35 -4.79 -5.34
N VAL A 16 24.44 -3.57 -5.88
CA VAL A 16 24.50 -2.33 -5.09
C VAL A 16 23.19 -2.09 -4.35
N LEU A 17 22.06 -2.22 -5.05
CA LEU A 17 20.73 -2.08 -4.46
C LEU A 17 20.45 -3.17 -3.43
N THR A 18 20.92 -4.39 -3.66
CA THR A 18 20.80 -5.48 -2.69
C THR A 18 21.51 -5.13 -1.38
N ASN A 19 22.73 -4.59 -1.44
CA ASN A 19 23.46 -4.15 -0.25
C ASN A 19 22.76 -3.00 0.46
N LEU A 20 22.25 -2.02 -0.30
CA LEU A 20 21.48 -0.90 0.23
C LEU A 20 20.19 -1.36 0.94
N PHE A 21 19.44 -2.26 0.32
CA PHE A 21 18.21 -2.82 0.87
C PHE A 21 18.45 -3.68 2.11
N ARG A 22 19.49 -4.52 2.10
CA ARG A 22 19.91 -5.30 3.27
C ARG A 22 20.32 -4.39 4.42
N LEU A 23 21.08 -3.33 4.15
CA LEU A 23 21.48 -2.37 5.17
C LEU A 23 20.27 -1.63 5.76
N SER A 24 19.37 -1.13 4.90
CA SER A 24 18.13 -0.48 5.35
C SER A 24 17.26 -1.41 6.19
N TYR A 25 17.09 -2.67 5.76
CA TYR A 25 16.30 -3.66 6.48
C TYR A 25 16.93 -4.06 7.82
N SER A 26 18.21 -4.39 7.85
CA SER A 26 18.92 -4.84 9.05
C SER A 26 19.10 -3.74 10.10
N SER A 27 19.28 -2.48 9.66
CA SER A 27 19.30 -1.33 10.57
C SER A 27 17.91 -0.85 10.98
N GLY A 28 16.85 -1.31 10.30
CA GLY A 28 15.49 -0.82 10.51
C GLY A 28 15.27 0.63 10.05
N VAL A 29 16.21 1.23 9.30
CA VAL A 29 16.17 2.64 8.89
C VAL A 29 15.78 2.78 7.41
N VAL A 30 14.75 3.58 7.16
CA VAL A 30 14.32 3.97 5.81
C VAL A 30 14.91 5.34 5.44
N PRO A 31 15.67 5.45 4.33
CA PRO A 31 16.24 6.71 3.88
C PRO A 31 15.18 7.81 3.70
N LYS A 32 15.50 9.05 4.12
CA LYS A 32 14.59 10.21 4.02
C LYS A 32 14.07 10.44 2.60
N SER A 33 14.91 10.21 1.58
CA SER A 33 14.54 10.34 0.17
C SER A 33 13.47 9.35 -0.28
N TRP A 34 13.29 8.23 0.44
CA TRP A 34 12.26 7.23 0.17
C TRP A 34 10.93 7.60 0.84
N LYS A 35 10.99 8.37 1.93
CA LYS A 35 9.85 8.85 2.71
C LYS A 35 9.27 10.18 2.19
N THR A 36 9.80 10.66 1.07
CA THR A 36 9.37 11.91 0.43
C THR A 36 8.58 11.59 -0.83
N ALA A 37 7.36 12.11 -0.95
CA ALA A 37 6.51 11.90 -2.13
C ALA A 37 6.22 13.19 -2.90
N SER A 38 6.17 13.10 -4.22
CA SER A 38 5.65 14.14 -5.10
C SER A 38 4.20 13.84 -5.44
N VAL A 39 3.29 14.66 -4.93
CA VAL A 39 1.84 14.53 -5.11
C VAL A 39 1.42 15.23 -6.39
N HIS A 40 0.87 14.46 -7.32
CA HIS A 40 0.35 14.96 -8.59
C HIS A 40 -1.20 14.92 -8.52
N PRO A 41 -1.88 16.08 -8.52
CA PRO A 41 -3.34 16.12 -8.52
C PRO A 41 -3.88 15.70 -9.90
N ILE A 42 -4.65 14.61 -9.96
CA ILE A 42 -5.33 14.19 -11.19
C ILE A 42 -6.80 14.61 -11.12
N PRO A 43 -7.31 15.37 -12.09
CA PRO A 43 -8.71 15.80 -12.09
C PRO A 43 -9.67 14.61 -12.18
N LYS A 44 -10.70 14.61 -11.34
CA LYS A 44 -11.92 13.80 -11.49
C LYS A 44 -12.95 14.57 -12.31
N LYS A 45 -14.17 14.01 -12.41
CA LYS A 45 -15.35 14.75 -12.87
C LYS A 45 -15.71 15.83 -11.84
N GLY A 46 -16.27 16.95 -12.30
CA GLY A 46 -16.70 18.06 -11.45
C GLY A 46 -16.00 19.37 -11.79
N ASP A 47 -16.17 20.34 -10.91
CA ASP A 47 -15.54 21.66 -11.02
C ASP A 47 -14.03 21.55 -10.75
N ARG A 48 -13.22 22.10 -11.66
CA ARG A 48 -11.75 22.15 -11.55
C ARG A 48 -11.27 23.20 -10.54
N SER A 49 -12.12 24.13 -10.14
CA SER A 49 -11.79 25.09 -9.09
C SER A 49 -11.81 24.47 -7.69
N ASP A 50 -12.50 23.33 -7.53
CA ASP A 50 -12.62 22.62 -6.25
C ASP A 50 -11.51 21.56 -6.09
N PRO A 51 -10.58 21.72 -5.12
CA PRO A 51 -9.53 20.73 -4.85
C PRO A 51 -10.05 19.33 -4.48
N SER A 52 -11.29 19.23 -3.97
CA SER A 52 -11.91 17.96 -3.61
C SER A 52 -12.19 17.06 -4.84
N ASN A 53 -12.29 17.67 -6.03
CA ASN A 53 -12.45 17.01 -7.31
C ASN A 53 -11.13 16.49 -7.89
N TYR A 54 -10.05 16.45 -7.11
CA TYR A 54 -8.77 15.87 -7.53
C TYR A 54 -8.47 14.56 -6.79
N ARG A 55 -7.75 13.66 -7.46
CA ARG A 55 -7.10 12.49 -6.85
C ARG A 55 -5.62 12.82 -6.63
N PRO A 56 -5.14 12.88 -5.38
CA PRO A 56 -3.70 13.03 -5.14
C PRO A 56 -3.01 11.69 -5.46
N ILE A 57 -2.10 11.68 -6.43
CA ILE A 57 -1.19 10.53 -6.65
C ILE A 57 0.17 10.85 -6.06
N ALA A 58 0.52 10.17 -4.98
CA ALA A 58 1.82 10.28 -4.33
C ALA A 58 2.85 9.39 -5.04
N ILE A 59 3.84 10.02 -5.68
CA ILE A 59 4.95 9.32 -6.33
C ILE A 59 6.17 9.39 -5.41
N THR A 60 6.61 8.25 -4.90
CA THR A 60 7.82 8.12 -4.06
C THR A 60 9.04 7.78 -4.90
N SER A 61 10.21 7.70 -4.25
CA SER A 61 11.43 7.19 -4.87
C SER A 61 11.20 5.79 -5.45
N LEU A 62 11.69 5.54 -6.66
CA LEU A 62 11.63 4.23 -7.29
C LEU A 62 12.31 3.14 -6.45
N PHE A 63 13.35 3.50 -5.70
CA PHE A 63 14.01 2.58 -4.76
C PHE A 63 13.11 2.22 -3.57
N SER A 64 12.29 3.18 -3.10
CA SER A 64 11.25 2.91 -2.10
C SER A 64 10.27 1.88 -2.65
N THR A 65 9.73 2.11 -3.85
CA THR A 65 8.76 1.21 -4.48
C THR A 65 9.31 -0.20 -4.68
N ILE A 66 10.59 -0.34 -5.06
CA ILE A 66 11.23 -1.65 -5.19
C ILE A 66 11.35 -2.33 -3.81
N MET A 67 11.81 -1.62 -2.79
CA MET A 67 11.93 -2.16 -1.44
C MET A 67 10.56 -2.55 -0.85
N GLU A 68 9.55 -1.70 -1.03
CA GLU A 68 8.15 -1.96 -0.66
C GLU A 68 7.63 -3.22 -1.35
N SER A 69 7.94 -3.42 -2.63
CA SER A 69 7.56 -4.63 -3.38
C SER A 69 8.21 -5.89 -2.82
N ILE A 70 9.50 -5.82 -2.47
CA ILE A 70 10.23 -6.94 -1.85
C ILE A 70 9.60 -7.29 -0.50
N ILE A 71 9.40 -6.29 0.37
CA ILE A 71 8.79 -6.48 1.69
C ILE A 71 7.37 -7.01 1.56
N ASN A 72 6.54 -6.42 0.70
CA ASN A 72 5.15 -6.83 0.51
C ASN A 72 5.06 -8.28 0.02
N SER A 73 5.95 -8.68 -0.89
CA SER A 73 6.00 -10.07 -1.38
C SER A 73 6.31 -11.07 -0.27
N GLN A 74 7.24 -10.74 0.63
CA GLN A 74 7.59 -11.61 1.76
C GLN A 74 6.50 -11.59 2.85
N LEU A 75 5.96 -10.41 3.16
CA LEU A 75 4.90 -10.23 4.14
C LEU A 75 3.64 -11.00 3.73
N LEU A 76 3.17 -10.83 2.49
CA LEU A 76 2.00 -11.56 2.00
C LEU A 76 2.22 -13.06 2.03
N ARG A 77 3.41 -13.54 1.62
CA ARG A 77 3.75 -14.96 1.72
C ARG A 77 3.62 -15.47 3.15
N TYR A 78 4.24 -14.78 4.10
CA TYR A 78 4.19 -15.15 5.52
C TYR A 78 2.74 -15.19 6.04
N LEU A 79 1.95 -14.16 5.74
CA LEU A 79 0.55 -14.07 6.17
C LEU A 79 -0.32 -15.19 5.59
N GLU A 80 -0.07 -15.60 4.35
CA GLU A 80 -0.75 -16.72 3.68
C GLU A 80 -0.35 -18.07 4.30
N GLU A 81 0.95 -18.32 4.44
CA GLU A 81 1.50 -19.57 5.01
C GLU A 81 1.01 -19.83 6.44
N HIS A 82 0.78 -18.76 7.21
CA HIS A 82 0.29 -18.83 8.59
C HIS A 82 -1.23 -18.60 8.71
N GLN A 83 -1.97 -18.50 7.60
CA GLN A 83 -3.42 -18.31 7.58
C GLN A 83 -3.90 -17.08 8.39
N LEU A 84 -3.10 -16.01 8.38
CA LEU A 84 -3.34 -14.79 9.16
C LEU A 84 -4.28 -13.79 8.46
N ILE A 85 -4.73 -14.10 7.25
CA ILE A 85 -5.71 -13.32 6.49
C ILE A 85 -6.95 -14.17 6.23
N SER A 86 -8.12 -13.59 6.45
CA SER A 86 -9.41 -14.25 6.21
C SER A 86 -9.53 -14.75 4.78
N ASP A 87 -10.01 -15.99 4.63
CA ASP A 87 -10.37 -16.58 3.33
C ASP A 87 -11.54 -15.91 2.62
N ARG A 88 -12.15 -14.89 3.21
CA ARG A 88 -13.14 -14.03 2.53
C ARG A 88 -12.56 -12.67 2.14
N GLN A 89 -11.25 -12.47 2.27
CA GLN A 89 -10.57 -11.31 1.69
C GLN A 89 -10.25 -11.61 0.23
N TYR A 90 -10.82 -10.83 -0.69
CA TYR A 90 -10.60 -10.98 -2.14
C TYR A 90 -9.73 -9.86 -2.72
N GLY A 91 -9.73 -8.67 -2.08
CA GLY A 91 -8.89 -7.55 -2.46
C GLY A 91 -7.42 -7.75 -2.06
N PHE A 92 -6.50 -7.28 -2.91
CA PHE A 92 -5.06 -7.25 -2.66
C PHE A 92 -4.42 -8.61 -2.33
N ARG A 93 -5.06 -9.72 -2.75
CA ARG A 93 -4.53 -11.08 -2.60
C ARG A 93 -4.30 -11.73 -3.96
N ARG A 94 -3.20 -12.46 -4.09
CA ARG A 94 -2.85 -13.16 -5.33
C ARG A 94 -3.85 -14.30 -5.58
N GLY A 95 -4.28 -14.47 -6.82
CA GLY A 95 -5.21 -15.53 -7.21
C GLY A 95 -6.65 -15.29 -6.76
N ARG A 96 -6.99 -14.07 -6.35
CA ARG A 96 -8.35 -13.65 -5.99
C ARG A 96 -8.72 -12.37 -6.71
N SER A 97 -9.99 -12.23 -7.02
CA SER A 97 -10.54 -11.13 -7.80
C SER A 97 -11.91 -10.71 -7.29
N ALA A 98 -12.38 -9.55 -7.75
CA ALA A 98 -13.77 -9.13 -7.55
C ALA A 98 -14.77 -10.10 -8.21
N GLY A 99 -14.37 -10.81 -9.27
CA GLY A 99 -15.17 -11.83 -9.93
C GLY A 99 -15.42 -13.04 -9.03
N ASP A 100 -14.41 -13.48 -8.27
CA ASP A 100 -14.55 -14.59 -7.32
C ASP A 100 -15.52 -14.24 -6.19
N LEU A 101 -15.44 -13.01 -5.67
CA LEU A 101 -16.40 -12.51 -4.68
C LEU A 101 -17.82 -12.46 -5.25
N LEU A 102 -17.98 -11.98 -6.48
CA LEU A 102 -19.29 -11.91 -7.14
C LEU A 102 -19.88 -13.30 -7.36
N ALA A 103 -19.08 -14.26 -7.82
CA ALA A 103 -19.51 -15.65 -8.00
C ALA A 103 -19.96 -16.26 -6.66
N TYR A 104 -19.16 -16.07 -5.61
CA TYR A 104 -19.50 -16.51 -4.25
C TYR A 104 -20.82 -15.90 -3.75
N LEU A 105 -20.99 -14.58 -3.86
CA LEU A 105 -22.22 -13.91 -3.41
C LEU A 105 -23.45 -14.35 -4.22
N THR A 106 -23.30 -14.47 -5.54
CA THR A 106 -24.38 -14.95 -6.42
C THR A 106 -24.83 -16.35 -6.04
N HIS A 107 -23.88 -17.25 -5.78
CA HIS A 107 -24.18 -18.60 -5.33
C HIS A 107 -24.92 -18.60 -3.98
N ARG A 108 -24.43 -17.82 -3.00
CA ARG A 108 -25.08 -17.68 -1.69
C ARG A 108 -26.51 -17.16 -1.78
N TRP A 109 -26.78 -16.23 -2.69
CA TRP A 109 -28.12 -15.71 -2.92
C TRP A 109 -29.02 -16.74 -3.62
N ALA A 110 -28.49 -17.49 -4.59
CA ALA A 110 -29.23 -18.55 -5.26
C ALA A 110 -29.66 -19.65 -4.26
N GLU A 111 -28.77 -20.09 -3.37
CA GLU A 111 -29.09 -21.06 -2.29
C GLU A 111 -30.22 -20.57 -1.39
N ALA A 112 -30.22 -19.29 -1.02
CA ALA A 112 -31.27 -18.70 -0.19
C ALA A 112 -32.62 -18.71 -0.91
N VAL A 113 -32.64 -18.38 -2.21
CA VAL A 113 -33.88 -18.42 -3.02
C VAL A 113 -34.41 -19.84 -3.16
N GLU A 114 -33.54 -20.81 -3.45
CA GLU A 114 -33.93 -22.22 -3.63
C GLU A 114 -34.49 -22.83 -2.33
N SER A 115 -33.90 -22.47 -1.20
CA SER A 115 -34.39 -22.88 0.12
C SER A 115 -35.63 -22.10 0.61
N LYS A 116 -36.20 -21.22 -0.23
CA LYS A 116 -37.31 -20.30 0.12
C LYS A 116 -36.99 -19.42 1.33
N GLY A 117 -35.71 -19.16 1.57
CA GLY A 117 -35.23 -18.25 2.59
C GLY A 117 -35.10 -16.82 2.07
N GLU A 118 -34.44 -15.98 2.87
CA GLU A 118 -34.17 -14.58 2.54
C GLU A 118 -32.66 -14.32 2.47
N ALA A 119 -32.25 -13.47 1.52
CA ALA A 119 -30.88 -13.01 1.38
C ALA A 119 -30.83 -11.50 1.61
N LEU A 120 -30.03 -11.08 2.60
CA LEU A 120 -29.79 -9.67 2.93
C LEU A 120 -28.31 -9.35 2.76
N ALA A 121 -28.02 -8.17 2.20
CA ALA A 121 -26.66 -7.68 2.02
C ALA A 121 -26.48 -6.34 2.73
N VAL A 122 -25.41 -6.23 3.52
CA VAL A 122 -24.98 -4.97 4.15
C VAL A 122 -23.64 -4.59 3.55
N SER A 123 -23.59 -3.44 2.88
CA SER A 123 -22.36 -2.87 2.33
C SER A 123 -21.79 -1.84 3.29
N LEU A 124 -20.51 -1.97 3.61
CA LEU A 124 -19.76 -1.03 4.45
C LEU A 124 -18.59 -0.47 3.65
N ASP A 125 -18.45 0.85 3.63
CA ASP A 125 -17.33 1.54 3.00
C ASP A 125 -16.61 2.45 4.00
N ILE A 126 -15.28 2.37 4.03
CA ILE A 126 -14.45 3.18 4.91
C ILE A 126 -14.00 4.44 4.17
N ALA A 127 -14.60 5.57 4.52
CA ALA A 127 -14.21 6.86 3.94
C ALA A 127 -12.73 7.16 4.21
N LYS A 128 -11.96 7.38 3.13
CA LYS A 128 -10.53 7.70 3.16
C LYS A 128 -9.69 6.65 3.92
N ALA A 129 -9.92 5.36 3.65
CA ALA A 129 -9.30 4.24 4.36
C ALA A 129 -7.78 4.34 4.52
N PHE A 130 -7.04 4.77 3.49
CA PHE A 130 -5.58 4.91 3.56
C PHE A 130 -5.12 6.17 4.33
N ASP A 131 -5.87 7.27 4.26
CA ASP A 131 -5.51 8.52 4.94
C ASP A 131 -5.86 8.49 6.44
N ARG A 132 -6.72 7.56 6.87
CA ARG A 132 -7.24 7.45 8.24
C ARG A 132 -6.69 6.26 9.02
N VAL A 133 -5.64 5.61 8.53
CA VAL A 133 -5.02 4.49 9.24
C VAL A 133 -4.44 4.99 10.56
N TRP A 134 -4.87 4.39 11.67
CA TRP A 134 -4.31 4.72 12.98
C TRP A 134 -2.94 4.04 13.17
N HIS A 135 -1.86 4.75 12.84
CA HIS A 135 -0.51 4.17 12.80
C HIS A 135 -0.07 3.55 14.13
N LYS A 136 -0.38 4.16 15.27
CA LYS A 136 -0.06 3.57 16.59
C LYS A 136 -0.69 2.18 16.77
N ALA A 137 -1.96 2.03 16.41
CA ALA A 137 -2.64 0.74 16.51
C ALA A 137 -2.15 -0.26 15.46
N LEU A 138 -1.82 0.20 14.24
CA LEU A 138 -1.21 -0.65 13.22
C LEU A 138 0.12 -1.22 13.73
N LEU A 139 1.02 -0.36 14.21
CA LEU A 139 2.34 -0.75 14.70
C LEU A 139 2.26 -1.66 15.93
N ALA A 140 1.31 -1.41 16.84
CA ALA A 140 1.06 -2.30 17.99
C ALA A 140 0.54 -3.68 17.58
N LYS A 141 -0.15 -3.80 16.44
CA LYS A 141 -0.62 -5.09 15.91
C LYS A 141 0.47 -5.89 15.22
N LEU A 142 1.48 -5.28 14.61
CA LEU A 142 2.48 -6.02 13.83
C LEU A 142 3.14 -7.18 14.60
N PRO A 143 3.59 -7.00 15.87
CA PRO A 143 4.17 -8.10 16.65
C PRO A 143 3.17 -9.20 16.98
N SER A 144 1.88 -8.89 17.14
CA SER A 144 0.85 -9.90 17.46
C SER A 144 0.58 -10.86 16.30
N TYR A 145 1.03 -10.52 15.08
CA TYR A 145 1.00 -11.40 13.90
C TYR A 145 2.26 -12.28 13.79
N GLY A 146 3.17 -12.23 14.78
CA GLY A 146 4.43 -12.98 14.76
C GLY A 146 5.47 -12.43 13.78
N LEU A 147 5.32 -11.17 13.34
CA LEU A 147 6.26 -10.54 12.42
C LEU A 147 7.59 -10.26 13.14
N SER A 148 8.70 -10.42 12.40
CA SER A 148 10.04 -10.17 12.96
C SER A 148 10.20 -8.72 13.44
N GLU A 149 11.02 -8.53 14.47
CA GLU A 149 11.33 -7.22 15.02
C GLU A 149 11.93 -6.28 13.95
N ASN A 150 12.84 -6.79 13.11
CA ASN A 150 13.42 -6.01 12.01
C ASN A 150 12.37 -5.46 11.05
N LEU A 151 11.38 -6.28 10.68
CA LEU A 151 10.28 -5.84 9.82
C LEU A 151 9.41 -4.81 10.52
N CYS A 152 9.07 -5.02 11.79
CA CYS A 152 8.29 -4.08 12.59
C CYS A 152 8.98 -2.71 12.70
N THR A 153 10.28 -2.72 12.99
CA THR A 153 11.12 -1.50 13.08
C THR A 153 11.21 -0.81 11.72
N TRP A 154 11.42 -1.57 10.64
CA TRP A 154 11.47 -1.01 9.29
C TRP A 154 10.14 -0.35 8.89
N ILE A 155 8.99 -1.00 9.15
CA ILE A 155 7.67 -0.43 8.88
C ILE A 155 7.44 0.83 9.73
N THR A 156 7.86 0.81 11.00
CA THR A 156 7.82 1.99 11.87
C THR A 156 8.61 3.15 11.26
N SER A 157 9.85 2.91 10.82
CA SER A 157 10.67 3.91 10.16
C SER A 157 10.06 4.38 8.82
N PHE A 158 9.37 3.51 8.08
CA PHE A 158 8.72 3.84 6.81
C PHE A 158 7.54 4.79 6.98
N LEU A 159 6.76 4.61 8.06
CA LEU A 159 5.59 5.42 8.37
C LEU A 159 5.95 6.76 9.05
N ALA A 160 7.12 6.84 9.71
CA ALA A 160 7.58 8.03 10.42
C ALA A 160 8.25 9.08 9.52
N ASP A 161 8.16 10.37 9.91
CA ASP A 161 8.82 11.52 9.28
C ASP A 161 8.65 11.60 7.76
N ARG A 162 7.43 11.31 7.30
CA ARG A 162 7.09 11.40 5.89
C ARG A 162 6.88 12.85 5.49
N SER A 163 7.21 13.17 4.25
CA SER A 163 6.99 14.50 3.69
C SER A 163 6.44 14.41 2.28
N ILE A 164 5.69 15.43 1.89
CA ILE A 164 5.15 15.56 0.54
C ILE A 164 5.47 16.93 -0.04
N LYS A 165 5.49 17.01 -1.36
CA LYS A 165 5.36 18.27 -2.11
C LYS A 165 4.30 18.09 -3.19
N VAL A 166 3.58 19.14 -3.55
CA VAL A 166 2.60 19.10 -4.63
C VAL A 166 3.29 19.56 -5.92
N VAL A 167 3.01 18.85 -7.03
CA VAL A 167 3.53 19.19 -8.35
C VAL A 167 2.36 19.46 -9.30
N VAL A 168 2.31 20.66 -9.87
CA VAL A 168 1.30 21.10 -10.85
C VAL A 168 2.03 21.76 -12.00
N ASP A 169 1.82 21.27 -13.23
CA ASP A 169 2.39 21.82 -14.46
C ASP A 169 3.91 22.11 -14.37
N GLY A 170 4.65 21.18 -13.74
CA GLY A 170 6.10 21.28 -13.54
C GLY A 170 6.54 22.16 -12.36
N SER A 171 5.63 22.93 -11.76
CA SER A 171 5.90 23.73 -10.57
C SER A 171 5.75 22.91 -9.29
N CYS A 172 6.65 23.10 -8.33
CA CYS A 172 6.65 22.40 -7.05
C CYS A 172 6.28 23.35 -5.91
N SER A 173 5.45 22.88 -4.98
CA SER A 173 5.29 23.53 -3.68
C SER A 173 6.51 23.27 -2.77
N ASP A 174 6.55 23.98 -1.66
CA ASP A 174 7.42 23.62 -0.54
C ASP A 174 7.10 22.21 -0.01
N PHE A 175 8.09 21.62 0.65
CA PHE A 175 7.91 20.36 1.37
C PHE A 175 7.06 20.58 2.61
N LYS A 176 6.07 19.71 2.80
CA LYS A 176 5.24 19.65 4.00
C LYS A 176 5.38 18.30 4.66
N SER A 177 5.73 18.29 5.93
CA SER A 177 5.67 17.08 6.76
C SER A 177 4.23 16.61 6.85
N ILE A 178 4.01 15.31 6.66
CA ILE A 178 2.70 14.71 6.91
C ILE A 178 2.76 14.06 8.27
N ASN A 179 1.87 14.51 9.16
CA ASN A 179 1.65 13.82 10.41
C ASN A 179 0.93 12.50 10.09
N ALA A 180 1.58 11.43 10.52
CA ALA A 180 1.17 10.05 10.37
C ALA A 180 0.56 9.58 11.69
#